data_AF-A0A8X6LH48-F1
#
_entry.id   AF-A0A8X6LH48-F1
#
_cell.length_a   1.000
_cell.length_b   1.000
_cell.length_c   1.000
_cell.angle_alpha   90.00
_cell.angle_beta   90.00
_cell.angle_gamma   90.00
#
_symmetry.space_group_name_H-M   'P 1'
#
loop_
_entity.id
_entity.type
_entity.pdbx_description
1 polymer ?
#
loop_
_entity_poly.entity_id
_entity_poly.type
_entity_poly.pdbx_seq_one_letter_code
_entity_poly.pdbx_strand_id
1 'polypeptide(L)'
;MLTLKEIILVKLVAGYINDSDSGEIINPTKDEICEKFIRKRTSSLDIPLTLQEDIVVLIKPIQSEVFNFMRDHDEIFTEEQECSLKFCFNADGTVDRVKTADLLIHSEWLDVQTRFVLACQYWCCWDVLAFFKKLHESARE
;
A
#
# COMPACT_ATOMS: atom_id res chain seq x y z
N MET A 1 11.84 17.83 -7.04
CA MET A 1 11.86 17.06 -8.31
C MET A 1 12.85 15.94 -8.13
N LEU A 2 12.39 14.69 -8.11
CA LEU A 2 13.27 13.53 -7.92
C LEU A 2 14.13 13.32 -9.17
N THR A 3 15.37 12.93 -8.96
CA THR A 3 16.33 12.48 -9.97
C THR A 3 15.90 11.13 -10.54
N LEU A 4 16.39 10.77 -11.74
CA LEU A 4 16.11 9.47 -12.36
C LEU A 4 16.52 8.28 -11.47
N LYS A 5 17.63 8.45 -10.72
CA LYS A 5 18.08 7.47 -9.72
C LYS A 5 17.03 7.30 -8.63
N GLU A 6 16.54 8.40 -8.06
CA GLU A 6 15.49 8.37 -7.03
C GLU A 6 14.17 7.78 -7.57
N ILE A 7 13.80 8.07 -8.81
CA ILE A 7 12.60 7.48 -9.45
C ILE A 7 12.73 5.96 -9.61
N ILE A 8 13.90 5.46 -10.04
CA ILE A 8 14.15 4.02 -10.16
C ILE A 8 14.11 3.36 -8.78
N LEU A 9 14.68 4.00 -7.77
CA LEU A 9 14.65 3.51 -6.39
C LEU A 9 13.22 3.50 -5.83
N VAL A 10 12.44 4.57 -6.02
CA VAL A 10 11.00 4.63 -5.66
C VAL A 10 10.23 3.51 -6.34
N LYS A 11 10.50 3.20 -7.61
CA LYS A 11 9.82 2.10 -8.33
C LYS A 11 10.21 0.72 -7.80
N LEU A 12 11.49 0.51 -7.49
CA LEU A 12 11.96 -0.71 -6.82
C LEU A 12 11.27 -0.90 -5.46
N VAL A 13 11.08 0.20 -4.72
CA VAL A 13 10.42 0.23 -3.41
C VAL A 13 8.91 0.06 -3.51
N ALA A 14 8.26 0.70 -4.47
CA ALA A 14 6.83 0.49 -4.74
C ALA A 14 6.57 -0.96 -5.17
N GLY A 15 7.49 -1.56 -5.93
CA GLY A 15 7.51 -3.00 -6.18
C GLY A 15 7.60 -3.79 -4.89
N TYR A 16 8.53 -3.42 -4.00
CA TYR A 16 8.74 -4.06 -2.70
C TYR A 16 7.52 -4.01 -1.77
N ILE A 17 6.88 -2.84 -1.62
CA ILE A 17 5.69 -2.67 -0.76
C ILE A 17 4.53 -3.54 -1.26
N ASN A 18 4.48 -3.78 -2.58
CA ASN A 18 3.43 -4.57 -3.23
C ASN A 18 3.81 -6.06 -3.46
N ASP A 19 5.04 -6.49 -3.10
CA ASP A 19 5.55 -7.84 -3.35
C ASP A 19 5.12 -8.79 -2.21
N SER A 20 3.95 -9.41 -2.38
CA SER A 20 3.36 -10.35 -1.42
C SER A 20 4.01 -11.75 -1.43
N ASP A 21 4.94 -12.03 -2.35
CA ASP A 21 5.47 -13.39 -2.59
C ASP A 21 6.56 -13.84 -1.59
N SER A 22 7.05 -12.97 -0.69
CA SER A 22 8.11 -13.36 0.24
C SER A 22 7.65 -14.14 1.48
N GLY A 23 6.35 -14.29 1.73
CA GLY A 23 5.81 -14.99 2.91
C GLY A 23 6.13 -14.32 4.27
N GLU A 24 7.04 -13.35 4.29
CA GLU A 24 7.24 -12.40 5.38
C GLU A 24 6.40 -11.16 5.08
N ILE A 25 5.23 -11.08 5.73
CA ILE A 25 4.42 -9.88 5.81
C ILE A 25 5.27 -8.78 6.44
N ILE A 26 5.71 -7.81 5.63
CA ILE A 26 6.39 -6.62 6.14
C ILE A 26 5.29 -5.73 6.69
N ASN A 27 5.16 -5.67 8.02
CA ASN A 27 4.33 -4.66 8.64
C ASN A 27 5.04 -3.29 8.47
N PRO A 28 4.55 -2.40 7.59
CA PRO A 28 5.21 -1.13 7.32
C PRO A 28 5.24 -0.20 8.53
N THR A 29 4.50 -0.53 9.61
CA THR A 29 4.43 0.25 10.85
C THR A 29 5.65 0.10 11.77
N LYS A 30 6.60 -0.82 11.48
CA LYS A 30 7.80 -1.03 12.29
C LYS A 30 9.08 -0.70 11.50
N ASP A 31 9.54 0.54 11.64
CA ASP A 31 10.74 1.09 10.98
C ASP A 31 11.98 0.19 11.05
N GLU A 32 12.27 -0.42 12.21
CA GLU A 32 13.44 -1.28 12.39
C GLU A 32 13.37 -2.59 11.58
N ILE A 33 12.17 -3.17 11.45
CA ILE A 33 11.97 -4.41 10.69
C ILE A 33 12.15 -4.13 9.20
N CYS A 34 11.64 -2.99 8.75
CA CYS A 34 11.76 -2.60 7.35
C CYS A 34 13.21 -2.29 6.97
N GLU A 35 13.94 -1.47 7.76
CA GLU A 35 15.33 -1.13 7.44
C GLU A 35 16.22 -2.38 7.37
N LYS A 36 16.09 -3.31 8.32
CA LYS A 36 16.84 -4.56 8.34
C LYS A 36 16.51 -5.44 7.12
N PHE A 37 15.24 -5.50 6.73
CA PHE A 37 14.82 -6.26 5.57
C PHE A 37 15.34 -5.64 4.27
N ILE A 38 15.22 -4.32 4.12
CA ILE A 38 15.74 -3.57 2.98
C ILE A 38 17.23 -3.87 2.83
N ARG A 39 18.02 -3.71 3.90
CA ARG A 39 19.46 -3.98 3.87
C ARG A 39 19.78 -5.42 3.50
N LYS A 40 19.03 -6.40 4.02
CA LYS A 40 19.19 -7.83 3.66
C LYS A 40 18.95 -8.05 2.16
N ARG A 41 17.89 -7.45 1.60
CA ARG A 41 17.51 -7.66 0.21
C ARG A 41 18.37 -6.86 -0.77
N THR A 42 18.73 -5.62 -0.46
CA THR A 42 19.69 -4.85 -1.27
C THR A 42 21.07 -5.51 -1.27
N SER A 43 21.47 -6.12 -0.16
CA SER A 43 22.71 -6.92 -0.11
C SER A 43 22.63 -8.17 -0.98
N SER A 44 21.47 -8.84 -1.07
CA SER A 44 21.28 -9.98 -1.98
C SER A 44 21.31 -9.62 -3.47
N LEU A 45 21.17 -8.34 -3.80
CA LEU A 45 21.21 -7.80 -5.16
C LEU A 45 22.57 -7.15 -5.51
N ASP A 46 23.59 -7.38 -4.68
CA ASP A 46 24.94 -6.80 -4.83
C ASP A 46 24.95 -5.26 -4.95
N ILE A 47 23.97 -4.60 -4.32
CA ILE A 47 23.88 -3.14 -4.33
C ILE A 47 24.98 -2.56 -3.41
N PRO A 48 25.79 -1.59 -3.88
CA PRO A 48 26.83 -0.97 -3.06
C PRO A 48 26.29 -0.34 -1.77
N LEU A 49 27.03 -0.44 -0.67
CA LEU A 49 26.59 0.04 0.66
C LEU A 49 26.08 1.49 0.66
N THR A 50 26.76 2.40 -0.05
CA THR A 50 26.34 3.80 -0.18
C THR A 50 24.97 3.94 -0.84
N LEU A 51 24.67 3.09 -1.83
CA LEU A 51 23.37 3.06 -2.48
C LEU A 51 22.31 2.40 -1.58
N GLN A 52 22.69 1.44 -0.73
CA GLN A 52 21.76 0.90 0.28
C GLN A 52 21.34 1.96 1.29
N GLU A 53 22.26 2.82 1.72
CA GLU A 53 21.97 3.94 2.62
C GLU A 53 21.02 4.95 1.96
N ASP A 54 21.28 5.34 0.70
CA ASP A 54 20.38 6.19 -0.08
C ASP A 54 18.97 5.58 -0.17
N ILE A 55 18.87 4.27 -0.42
CA ILE A 55 17.60 3.54 -0.49
C ILE A 55 16.84 3.63 0.83
N VAL A 56 17.50 3.35 1.97
CA VAL A 56 16.87 3.42 3.28
C VAL A 56 16.33 4.82 3.56
N VAL A 57 17.09 5.86 3.22
CA VAL A 57 16.67 7.26 3.41
C VAL A 57 15.44 7.59 2.56
N LEU A 58 15.38 7.10 1.32
CA LEU A 58 14.25 7.32 0.42
C LEU A 58 12.99 6.53 0.81
N ILE A 59 13.15 5.37 1.44
CA ILE A 59 12.01 4.52 1.81
C ILE A 59 11.25 5.09 3.02
N LYS A 60 11.94 5.70 3.98
CA LYS A 60 11.30 6.21 5.22
C LYS A 60 10.11 7.14 4.95
N PRO A 61 10.20 8.15 4.06
CA PRO A 61 9.04 8.96 3.69
C PRO A 61 7.90 8.15 3.06
N ILE A 62 8.21 7.19 2.19
CA ILE A 62 7.21 6.35 1.51
C ILE A 62 6.47 5.46 2.52
N GLN A 63 7.20 4.88 3.48
CA GLN A 63 6.59 4.13 4.58
C GLN A 63 5.69 5.02 5.44
N SER A 64 6.13 6.24 5.72
CA SER A 64 5.32 7.19 6.47
C SER A 64 4.01 7.52 5.73
N GLU A 65 4.04 7.64 4.40
CA GLU A 65 2.85 7.83 3.57
C GLU A 65 1.92 6.62 3.58
N VAL A 66 2.47 5.40 3.50
CA VAL A 66 1.70 4.16 3.65
C VAL A 66 1.06 4.08 5.04
N PHE A 67 1.82 4.36 6.09
CA PHE A 67 1.34 4.38 7.47
C PHE A 67 0.24 5.42 7.67
N ASN A 68 0.41 6.62 7.10
CA ASN A 68 -0.60 7.66 7.15
C ASN A 68 -1.87 7.21 6.43
N PHE A 69 -1.76 6.60 5.25
CA PHE A 69 -2.91 6.03 4.56
C PHE A 69 -3.59 4.98 5.45
N MET A 70 -2.87 4.00 5.99
CA MET A 70 -3.46 2.96 6.84
C MET A 70 -4.15 3.53 8.07
N ARG A 71 -3.50 4.45 8.78
CA ARG A 71 -4.07 5.13 9.96
C ARG A 71 -5.35 5.89 9.64
N ASP A 72 -5.45 6.51 8.47
CA ASP A 72 -6.66 7.23 8.06
C ASP A 72 -7.83 6.29 7.69
N HIS A 73 -7.60 4.96 7.69
CA HIS A 73 -8.58 3.92 7.37
C HIS A 73 -8.49 2.74 8.39
N ASP A 74 -8.04 3.00 9.62
CA ASP A 74 -7.85 1.99 10.67
C ASP A 74 -9.18 1.30 11.06
N GLU A 75 -10.30 2.00 10.95
CA GLU A 75 -11.64 1.44 11.16
C GLU A 75 -12.15 0.58 9.97
N ILE A 76 -11.43 0.57 8.84
CA ILE A 76 -11.88 -0.06 7.59
C ILE A 76 -11.17 -1.39 7.33
N PHE A 77 -9.88 -1.48 7.67
CA PHE A 77 -9.06 -2.66 7.41
C PHE A 77 -8.76 -3.42 8.69
N THR A 78 -8.78 -4.75 8.63
CA THR A 78 -8.23 -5.58 9.70
C THR A 78 -6.71 -5.65 9.61
N GLU A 79 -6.02 -5.98 10.72
CA GLU A 79 -4.56 -6.15 10.74
C GLU A 79 -4.06 -7.13 9.65
N GLU A 80 -4.83 -8.18 9.35
CA GLU A 80 -4.50 -9.15 8.29
C GLU A 80 -4.63 -8.54 6.89
N GLN A 81 -5.66 -7.70 6.68
CA GLN A 81 -5.89 -7.03 5.41
C GLN A 81 -4.84 -5.95 5.14
N GLU A 82 -4.50 -5.15 6.16
CA GLU A 82 -3.50 -4.09 6.11
C GLU A 82 -2.17 -4.55 5.51
N CYS A 83 -1.77 -5.76 5.87
CA CYS A 83 -0.53 -6.40 5.46
C CYS A 83 -0.49 -6.80 3.97
N SER A 84 -1.65 -6.89 3.33
CA SER A 84 -1.82 -7.31 1.94
C SER A 84 -2.28 -6.17 1.02
N LEU A 85 -2.39 -4.95 1.56
CA LEU A 85 -2.79 -3.78 0.79
C LEU A 85 -1.78 -3.46 -0.30
N LYS A 86 -2.30 -3.17 -1.49
CA LYS A 86 -1.51 -2.69 -2.61
C LYS A 86 -1.69 -1.18 -2.76
N PHE A 87 -0.58 -0.47 -2.95
CA PHE A 87 -0.54 0.99 -3.00
C PHE A 87 -0.12 1.47 -4.38
N CYS A 88 -0.85 2.48 -4.89
CA CYS A 88 -0.44 3.26 -6.04
C CYS A 88 0.34 4.47 -5.55
N PHE A 89 1.49 4.77 -6.17
CA PHE A 89 2.35 5.89 -5.78
C PHE A 89 2.41 6.95 -6.87
N ASN A 90 2.46 8.21 -6.44
CA ASN A 90 2.81 9.34 -7.28
C ASN A 90 4.32 9.34 -7.59
N ALA A 91 4.71 10.13 -8.60
CA ALA A 91 6.11 10.23 -9.00
C ALA A 91 7.03 10.84 -7.93
N ASP A 92 6.47 11.51 -6.92
CA ASP A 92 7.18 12.06 -5.77
C ASP A 92 7.27 11.08 -4.58
N GLY A 93 6.72 9.87 -4.72
CA GLY A 93 6.74 8.84 -3.69
C GLY A 93 5.59 8.90 -2.69
N THR A 94 4.67 9.86 -2.83
CA THR A 94 3.44 9.89 -2.00
C THR A 94 2.42 8.87 -2.49
N VAL A 95 1.52 8.43 -1.60
CA VAL A 95 0.44 7.52 -2.00
C VAL A 95 -0.56 8.29 -2.87
N ASP A 96 -0.82 7.80 -4.07
CA ASP A 96 -1.96 8.24 -4.89
C ASP A 96 -3.22 7.65 -4.27
N ARG A 97 -3.81 8.39 -3.33
CA ARG A 97 -4.92 7.91 -2.50
C ARG A 97 -6.14 7.53 -3.33
N VAL A 98 -6.44 8.29 -4.38
CA VAL A 98 -7.59 8.04 -5.25
C VAL A 98 -7.37 6.76 -6.05
N LYS A 99 -6.22 6.62 -6.72
CA LYS A 99 -5.93 5.38 -7.47
C LYS A 99 -5.79 4.17 -6.55
N THR A 100 -5.23 4.36 -5.35
CA THR A 100 -5.13 3.29 -4.35
C THR A 100 -6.52 2.86 -3.89
N ALA A 101 -7.39 3.79 -3.52
CA ALA A 101 -8.76 3.48 -3.15
C ALA A 101 -9.52 2.77 -4.28
N ASP A 102 -9.38 3.25 -5.52
CA ASP A 102 -9.97 2.61 -6.70
C ASP A 102 -9.48 1.17 -6.90
N LEU A 103 -8.16 0.94 -6.78
CA LEU A 103 -7.58 -0.40 -6.83
C LEU A 103 -8.16 -1.33 -5.75
N LEU A 104 -8.28 -0.84 -4.52
CA LEU A 104 -8.78 -1.60 -3.39
C LEU A 104 -10.30 -1.87 -3.50
N ILE A 105 -11.08 -0.88 -3.92
CA ILE A 105 -12.52 -0.99 -4.18
C ILE A 105 -12.82 -2.09 -5.20
N HIS A 106 -11.97 -2.27 -6.20
CA HIS A 106 -12.14 -3.29 -7.23
C HIS A 106 -11.57 -4.66 -6.86
N SER A 107 -10.99 -4.78 -5.67
CA SER A 107 -10.31 -5.98 -5.26
C SER A 107 -11.24 -7.02 -4.67
N GLU A 108 -11.18 -8.27 -5.17
CA GLU A 108 -12.06 -9.36 -4.72
C GLU A 108 -11.66 -9.96 -3.37
N TRP A 109 -10.44 -9.70 -2.89
CA TRP A 109 -9.98 -10.18 -1.58
C TRP A 109 -10.56 -9.38 -0.41
N LEU A 110 -11.04 -8.15 -0.65
CA LEU A 110 -11.77 -7.36 0.34
C LEU A 110 -13.25 -7.72 0.32
N ASP A 111 -13.85 -7.82 1.49
CA ASP A 111 -15.28 -8.07 1.60
C ASP A 111 -16.10 -6.86 1.10
N VAL A 112 -17.36 -7.13 0.78
CA VAL A 112 -18.25 -6.14 0.19
C VAL A 112 -18.52 -4.95 1.12
N GLN A 113 -18.47 -5.14 2.44
CA GLN A 113 -18.69 -4.06 3.41
C GLN A 113 -17.50 -3.11 3.42
N THR A 114 -16.28 -3.63 3.53
CA THR A 114 -15.05 -2.82 3.45
C THR A 114 -14.96 -2.05 2.13
N ARG A 115 -15.27 -2.71 1.00
CA ARG A 115 -15.30 -2.07 -0.33
C ARG A 115 -16.36 -0.96 -0.43
N PHE A 116 -17.52 -1.15 0.18
CA PHE A 116 -18.59 -0.15 0.23
C PHE A 116 -18.18 1.09 1.03
N VAL A 117 -17.57 0.92 2.20
CA VAL A 117 -17.10 2.05 3.03
C VAL A 117 -16.03 2.85 2.31
N LEU A 118 -15.05 2.19 1.70
CA LEU A 118 -14.04 2.85 0.85
C LEU A 118 -14.67 3.64 -0.30
N ALA A 119 -15.62 3.04 -1.02
CA ALA A 119 -16.32 3.72 -2.12
C ALA A 119 -17.07 4.97 -1.64
N CYS A 120 -17.64 4.95 -0.43
CA CYS A 120 -18.27 6.13 0.17
C CYS A 120 -17.23 7.21 0.51
N GLN A 121 -16.12 6.86 1.14
CA GLN A 121 -15.08 7.80 1.57
C GLN A 121 -14.41 8.52 0.38
N TYR A 122 -14.26 7.84 -0.76
CA TYR A 122 -13.66 8.39 -1.98
C TYR A 122 -14.67 8.85 -3.03
N TRP A 123 -15.97 8.90 -2.69
CA TRP A 123 -17.06 9.34 -3.58
C TRP A 123 -17.13 8.59 -4.93
N CYS A 124 -16.87 7.29 -4.94
CA CYS A 124 -17.02 6.44 -6.13
C CYS A 124 -18.50 6.07 -6.35
N CYS A 125 -19.32 7.01 -6.84
CA CYS A 125 -20.78 6.88 -6.84
C CYS A 125 -21.34 5.61 -7.52
N TRP A 126 -20.72 5.15 -8.60
CA TRP A 126 -21.16 3.93 -9.29
C TRP A 126 -20.93 2.69 -8.43
N ASP A 127 -19.77 2.60 -7.79
CA ASP A 127 -19.42 1.51 -6.89
C ASP A 127 -20.25 1.52 -5.61
N VAL A 128 -20.53 2.71 -5.06
CA VAL A 128 -21.44 2.88 -3.91
C VAL A 128 -22.80 2.25 -4.23
N LEU A 129 -23.40 2.57 -5.37
CA LEU A 129 -24.69 2.00 -5.76
C LEU A 129 -24.61 0.49 -5.98
N ALA A 130 -23.53 0.01 -6.62
CA ALA A 130 -23.33 -1.41 -6.90
C ALA A 130 -23.20 -2.23 -5.61
N PHE A 131 -22.38 -1.79 -4.66
CA PHE A 131 -22.19 -2.49 -3.39
C PHE A 131 -23.38 -2.36 -2.46
N PHE A 132 -24.05 -1.20 -2.43
CA PHE A 132 -25.28 -1.04 -1.65
C PHE A 132 -26.35 -2.06 -2.06
N LYS A 133 -26.51 -2.28 -3.36
CA LYS A 133 -27.41 -3.31 -3.89
C LYS A 133 -27.00 -4.71 -3.44
N LYS A 134 -25.71 -5.07 -3.56
CA LYS A 134 -25.19 -6.38 -3.13
C LYS A 134 -25.43 -6.64 -1.65
N LEU A 135 -25.14 -5.66 -0.79
CA LEU A 135 -25.36 -5.75 0.66
C LEU A 135 -26.84 -5.99 1.00
N HIS A 136 -27.75 -5.33 0.28
CA HIS A 136 -29.18 -5.52 0.46
C HIS A 136 -29.71 -6.88 -0.03
N GLU A 137 -29.09 -7.45 -1.07
CA GLU A 137 -29.44 -8.78 -1.58
C GLU A 137 -28.98 -9.87 -0.60
N SER A 138 -27.77 -9.77 -0.05
CA SER A 138 -27.25 -10.72 0.94
C SER A 138 -27.98 -10.70 2.28
N ALA A 139 -28.69 -9.62 2.62
CA ALA A 139 -29.44 -9.50 3.88
C ALA A 139 -30.87 -10.09 3.82
N ARG A 140 -31.29 -10.61 2.66
CA ARG A 140 -32.64 -11.17 2.43
C ARG A 140 -32.65 -12.71 2.32
N GLU A 141 -31.49 -13.33 2.36
CA GLU A 141 -31.31 -14.80 2.43
C GLU A 141 -31.12 -15.26 3.88
#